data_AF-A0A292YQL8-F1
#
_entry.id   AF-A0A292YQL8-F1
#
_cell.length_a   1.000
_cell.length_b   1.000
_cell.length_c   1.000
_cell.angle_alpha   90.00
_cell.angle_beta   90.00
_cell.angle_gamma   90.00
#
_symmetry.space_group_name_H-M   'P 1'
#
loop_
_entity.id
_entity.type
_entity.pdbx_description
1 polymer ?
#
loop_
_entity_poly.entity_id
_entity_poly.type
_entity_poly.pdbx_seq_one_letter_code
_entity_poly.pdbx_strand_id
1 'polypeptide(L)' 'MDRSRPLYLIEQGHIQRSNLMRIGRTEPWVRERLQDLQVYDIRQVRYAHLDQFGTLHVHIKS' A
#
# COMPACT_ATOMS: atom_id res chain seq x y z
N MET A 1 -11.34 10.27 21.07
CA MET A 1 -11.40 10.20 19.59
C MET A 1 -10.12 9.54 19.12
N ASP A 2 -10.15 8.24 18.81
CA ASP A 2 -8.99 7.59 18.22
C ASP A 2 -8.83 8.11 16.78
N ARG A 3 -7.77 8.89 16.54
CA ARG A 3 -7.40 9.34 15.19
C ARG A 3 -6.66 8.18 14.53
N SER A 4 -7.38 7.10 14.20
CA SER A 4 -6.80 5.94 13.55
C SER A 4 -6.33 6.36 12.15
N ARG A 5 -5.04 6.67 12.02
CA ARG A 5 -4.43 6.97 10.72
C ARG A 5 -4.58 5.72 9.83
N PRO A 6 -4.95 5.88 8.54
CA PRO A 6 -5.00 4.75 7.63
C PRO A 6 -3.66 4.03 7.61
N LEU A 7 -3.70 2.69 7.66
CA LEU A 7 -2.51 1.86 7.67
C LEU A 7 -1.88 1.87 6.28
N TYR A 8 -0.89 2.74 6.07
CA TYR A 8 -0.18 2.81 4.80
C TYR A 8 0.70 1.58 4.59
N LEU A 9 0.52 0.91 3.45
CA LEU A 9 1.33 -0.21 3.01
C LEU A 9 2.50 0.24 2.13
N ILE A 10 2.35 1.38 1.48
CA ILE A 10 3.40 2.07 0.74
C ILE A 10 3.39 3.52 1.18
N GLU A 11 4.55 4.10 1.42
CA GLU A 11 4.71 5.53 1.69
C GLU A 11 5.99 6.03 1.04
N GLN A 12 5.89 7.13 0.28
CA GLN A 12 7.00 7.75 -0.45
C GLN A 12 7.78 6.77 -1.37
N GLY A 13 7.10 5.76 -1.90
CA GLY A 13 7.70 4.73 -2.75
C GLY A 13 8.38 3.58 -2.01
N HIS A 14 8.20 3.49 -0.68
CA HIS A 14 8.74 2.42 0.14
C HIS A 14 7.62 1.54 0.71
N ILE A 15 7.79 0.22 0.64
CA ILE A 15 6.88 -0.75 1.25
C ILE A 15 7.07 -0.78 2.76
N GLN A 16 5.97 -0.63 3.49
CA GLN A 16 5.94 -0.66 4.95
C GLN A 16 5.79 -2.10 5.45
N ARG A 17 6.91 -2.83 5.52
CA ARG A 17 6.94 -4.25 5.94
C ARG A 17 6.26 -4.52 7.29
N SER A 18 6.47 -3.62 8.25
CA SER A 18 5.83 -3.69 9.58
C SER A 18 4.30 -3.68 9.48
N ASN A 19 3.75 -2.83 8.61
CA ASN A 19 2.32 -2.73 8.39
C ASN A 19 1.77 -3.94 7.63
N LEU A 20 2.54 -4.49 6.69
CA LEU A 20 2.18 -5.74 6.01
C LEU A 20 2.10 -6.93 6.97
N MET A 21 3.07 -7.06 7.88
CA MET A 21 3.04 -8.13 8.90
C MET A 21 1.80 -8.03 9.79
N ARG A 22 1.40 -6.80 10.17
CA ARG A 22 0.19 -6.56 10.98
C ARG A 22 -1.10 -7.05 10.32
N ILE A 23 -1.13 -7.13 8.99
CA ILE A 23 -2.29 -7.59 8.20
C ILE A 23 -2.08 -8.98 7.58
N GLY A 24 -1.01 -9.69 7.94
CA GLY A 24 -0.71 -11.02 7.41
C GLY A 24 -0.44 -11.03 5.90
N ARG A 25 0.16 -9.95 5.36
CA ARG A 25 0.54 -9.82 3.95
C ARG A 25 2.05 -9.75 3.79
N THR A 26 2.51 -9.97 2.56
CA THR A 26 3.92 -10.02 2.20
C THR A 26 4.22 -8.98 1.11
N GLU A 27 5.50 -8.66 0.88
CA GLU A 27 5.85 -7.74 -0.21
C GLU A 27 5.44 -8.27 -1.61
N PRO A 28 5.59 -9.57 -1.94
CA PRO A 28 5.09 -10.10 -3.20
C PRO A 28 3.61 -9.80 -3.44
N TRP A 29 2.77 -9.96 -2.41
CA TRP A 29 1.34 -9.62 -2.51
C TRP A 29 1.12 -8.14 -2.87
N VAL A 30 1.89 -7.21 -2.29
CA VAL A 30 1.78 -5.78 -2.67
C VAL A 30 2.20 -5.58 -4.13
N ARG A 31 3.29 -6.21 -4.57
CA ARG A 31 3.77 -6.08 -5.94
C ARG A 31 2.76 -6.62 -6.96
N GLU A 32 2.13 -7.76 -6.68
CA GLU A 32 1.04 -8.32 -7.50
C GLU A 32 -0.11 -7.32 -7.62
N ARG A 33 -0.55 -6.72 -6.50
CA ARG A 33 -1.62 -5.72 -6.51
C ARG A 33 -1.26 -4.44 -7.26
N LEU A 34 0.00 -4.01 -7.19
CA LEU A 34 0.46 -2.87 -8.00
C LEU A 34 0.45 -3.21 -9.49
N GLN A 35 0.82 -4.43 -9.88
CA GLN A 35 0.78 -4.88 -11.27
C GLN A 35 -0.65 -4.95 -11.82
N ASP A 36 -1.62 -5.45 -11.03
CA ASP A 36 -3.05 -5.46 -11.39
C ASP A 36 -3.58 -4.04 -11.67
N LEU A 37 -3.03 -3.05 -10.97
CA LEU A 37 -3.34 -1.63 -11.12
C LEU A 37 -2.47 -0.92 -12.17
N GLN A 38 -1.69 -1.67 -12.96
CA GLN A 38 -0.75 -1.17 -13.97
C GLN A 38 0.32 -0.20 -13.42
N VAL A 39 0.66 -0.33 -12.14
CA VAL A 39 1.70 0.45 -11.46
C VAL A 39 2.99 -0.38 -11.40
N TYR A 40 3.89 -0.15 -12.35
CA TYR A 40 5.14 -0.93 -12.45
C TYR A 40 6.31 -0.35 -11.65
N ASP A 41 6.34 0.96 -11.45
CA ASP A 41 7.37 1.63 -10.65
C ASP A 41 6.80 2.05 -9.30
N ILE A 42 7.22 1.42 -8.20
CA ILE A 42 6.77 1.79 -6.86
C ILE A 42 7.21 3.21 -6.46
N ARG A 43 8.29 3.76 -7.05
CA ARG A 43 8.80 5.09 -6.69
C ARG A 43 7.85 6.22 -7.07
N GLN A 44 6.94 5.96 -8.01
CA GLN A 44 5.86 6.88 -8.39
C GLN A 44 4.73 6.92 -7.34
N VAL A 45 4.63 5.92 -6.46
CA VAL A 45 3.60 5.84 -5.44
C VAL A 45 3.90 6.82 -4.30
N ARG A 46 2.99 7.75 -4.03
CA ARG A 46 3.04 8.64 -2.87
C ARG A 46 2.63 7.89 -1.60
N TYR A 47 1.51 7.19 -1.64
CA TYR A 47 1.07 6.29 -0.59
C TYR A 47 0.08 5.26 -1.13
N ALA A 48 -0.05 4.13 -0.43
CA ALA A 48 -1.09 3.15 -0.68
C ALA A 48 -1.64 2.60 0.63
N HIS A 49 -2.93 2.29 0.69
CA HIS A 49 -3.60 1.74 1.87
C HIS A 49 -4.67 0.73 1.47
N LEU A 50 -5.15 -0.06 2.44
CA LEU A 50 -6.31 -0.93 2.25
C LEU A 50 -7.58 -0.24 2.72
N ASP A 51 -8.68 -0.47 2.00
CA ASP A 51 -10.01 -0.20 2.52
C ASP A 51 -10.53 -1.36 3.40
N GLN A 52 -11.75 -1.19 3.91
CA GLN A 52 -12.44 -2.19 4.74
C GLN A 52 -12.73 -3.52 4.02
N PHE A 53 -12.66 -3.55 2.69
CA PHE A 53 -12.88 -4.74 1.87
C PHE A 53 -11.55 -5.41 1.45
N GLY A 54 -10.41 -4.85 1.85
CA GLY A 54 -9.08 -5.34 1.48
C GLY A 54 -8.65 -4.95 0.07
N THR A 55 -9.29 -3.94 -0.54
CA THR A 55 -8.86 -3.39 -1.83
C THR A 55 -7.69 -2.44 -1.61
N LEU A 56 -6.61 -2.61 -2.38
CA LEU A 56 -5.46 -1.72 -2.35
C LEU A 56 -5.77 -0.45 -3.14
N HIS A 57 -5.79 0.69 -2.45
CA HIS A 57 -5.90 2.01 -3.05
C HIS A 57 -4.52 2.64 -3.17
N VAL A 58 -4.14 3.03 -4.39
CA VAL A 58 -2.80 3.54 -4.71
C VAL A 58 -2.90 4.98 -5.18
N HIS A 59 -2.11 5.86 -4.56
CA HIS A 59 -2.02 7.26 -4.94
C HIS A 59 -0.63 7.55 -5.52
N ILE A 60 -0.59 7.94 -6.79
CA ILE A 60 0.63 8.26 -7.53
C ILE A 60 0.96 9.75 -7.35
N LYS A 61 2.25 10.09 -7.37
CA LYS A 61 2.74 11.47 -7.42
C LYS A 61 2.36 12.07 -8.78
N SER A 62 1.61 13.18 -8.80
CA SER A 62 1.41 13.99 -10.01
C SER A 62 2.68 14.74 -10.40
#